data_AF-A0A383YZI3-F1
#
_entry.id   AF-A0A383YZI3-F1
#
_cell.length_a   1.000
_cell.length_b   1.000
_cell.length_c   1.000
_cell.angle_alpha   90.00
_cell.angle_beta   90.00
_cell.angle_gamma   90.00
#
_symmetry.space_group_name_H-M   'P 1'
#
loop_
_entity.id
_entity.type
_entity.pdbx_description
1 polymer ?
#
loop_
_entity_poly.entity_id
_entity_poly.type
_entity_poly.pdbx_seq_one_letter_code
_entity_poly.pdbx_strand_id
1 'polypeptide(L)'
;MWLCLAVLVGLYYLLRWYREKQVVSHLQDKFVFITGCDSGFGNLLARQLHLRGFRVLATCLTEQGAEQLRNQTSDRLETVILDVTKTESIAAATEWVKERVGDRDFLKELSYFWVKVAMIEPGYFKTFVTSPEAISWGLQAAWDQASPEVKELYAETFLASGMKSVGLWETKCSQDLSLVTDCMEHALTACHPHTRYSPGWDAKLFYLPVSYMPTFLVDLMMYWGASWPAKAL
;
A
#
# COMPACT_ATOMS: atom_id res chain seq x y z
N MET A 1 -25.65 35.37 -11.71
CA MET A 1 -25.42 33.99 -12.19
C MET A 1 -24.10 33.42 -11.66
N TRP A 2 -22.95 34.07 -11.88
CA TRP A 2 -21.64 33.60 -11.38
C TRP A 2 -21.50 33.56 -9.85
N LEU A 3 -22.08 34.53 -9.13
CA LEU A 3 -22.05 34.54 -7.65
C LEU A 3 -22.79 33.34 -7.05
N CYS A 4 -23.96 32.99 -7.59
CA CYS A 4 -24.72 31.82 -7.15
C CYS A 4 -23.94 30.52 -7.41
N LEU A 5 -23.27 30.42 -8.57
CA LEU A 5 -22.44 29.26 -8.91
C LEU A 5 -21.23 29.13 -7.98
N ALA A 6 -20.53 30.24 -7.68
CA ALA A 6 -19.43 30.25 -6.73
C ALA A 6 -19.87 29.83 -5.31
N VAL A 7 -21.03 30.31 -4.86
CA VAL A 7 -21.60 29.93 -3.55
C VAL A 7 -21.95 28.44 -3.50
N LEU A 8 -22.58 27.90 -4.56
CA LEU A 8 -22.91 26.46 -4.63
C LEU A 8 -21.66 25.58 -4.62
N VAL A 9 -20.62 25.98 -5.35
CA VAL A 9 -19.33 25.28 -5.36
C VAL A 9 -18.67 25.33 -3.97
N GLY A 10 -18.65 26.50 -3.33
CA GLY A 10 -18.14 26.66 -1.97
C GLY A 10 -18.90 25.79 -0.96
N LEU A 11 -20.23 25.79 -1.01
CA LEU A 11 -21.08 24.96 -0.16
C LEU A 11 -20.84 23.47 -0.39
N TYR A 12 -20.69 23.04 -1.66
CA TYR A 12 -20.35 21.66 -2.00
C TYR A 12 -19.01 21.24 -1.36
N TYR A 13 -17.95 22.05 -1.49
CA TYR A 13 -16.65 21.74 -0.88
C TYR A 13 -16.72 21.73 0.65
N LEU A 14 -17.48 22.64 1.25
CA LEU A 14 -17.65 22.69 2.70
C LEU A 14 -18.42 21.49 3.24
N LEU A 15 -19.51 21.09 2.57
CA LEU A 15 -20.27 19.87 2.90
C LEU A 15 -19.43 18.62 2.72
N ARG A 16 -18.65 18.55 1.63
CA ARG A 16 -17.73 17.45 1.36
C ARG A 16 -16.66 17.34 2.46
N TRP A 17 -15.99 18.44 2.79
CA TRP A 17 -15.00 18.49 3.86
C TRP A 17 -15.58 18.09 5.22
N TYR A 18 -16.79 18.56 5.54
CA TYR A 18 -17.47 18.19 6.78
C TYR A 18 -17.77 16.68 6.83
N ARG A 19 -18.27 16.09 5.73
CA ARG A 19 -18.54 14.64 5.64
C ARG A 19 -17.29 13.79 5.74
N GLU A 20 -16.19 14.22 5.14
CA GLU A 20 -14.90 13.53 5.18
C GLU A 20 -14.31 13.52 6.61
N LYS A 21 -14.53 14.57 7.40
CA LYS A 21 -14.05 14.65 8.79
C LYS A 21 -14.83 13.82 9.81
N GLN A 22 -15.94 13.21 9.43
CA GLN A 22 -16.73 12.39 10.35
C GLN A 22 -16.03 11.06 10.60
N VAL A 23 -15.66 10.81 11.85
CA VAL A 23 -15.00 9.58 12.31
C VAL A 23 -15.99 8.71 13.08
N VAL A 24 -15.88 7.39 12.91
CA VAL A 24 -16.71 6.42 13.61
C VAL A 24 -16.40 6.42 15.11
N SER A 25 -17.43 6.39 15.95
CA SER A 25 -17.29 6.31 17.41
C SER A 25 -16.85 4.92 17.88
N HIS A 26 -16.41 4.82 19.14
CA HIS A 26 -16.07 3.55 19.82
C HIS A 26 -15.01 2.71 19.08
N LEU A 27 -13.87 3.31 18.75
CA LEU A 27 -12.77 2.61 18.07
C LEU A 27 -12.17 1.47 18.90
N GLN A 28 -12.27 1.54 20.23
CA GLN A 28 -11.68 0.57 21.16
C GLN A 28 -12.35 -0.81 21.13
N ASP A 29 -13.58 -0.87 20.65
CA ASP A 29 -14.37 -2.10 20.56
C ASP A 29 -14.21 -2.75 19.17
N LYS A 30 -13.51 -2.08 18.24
CA LYS A 30 -13.35 -2.53 16.86
C LYS A 30 -12.04 -3.29 16.68
N PHE A 31 -12.12 -4.35 15.90
CA PHE A 31 -10.96 -5.11 15.45
C PHE A 31 -10.50 -4.63 14.08
N VAL A 32 -9.18 -4.62 13.89
CA VAL A 32 -8.56 -4.43 12.57
C VAL A 32 -7.60 -5.57 12.32
N PHE A 33 -7.81 -6.28 11.21
CA PHE A 33 -6.92 -7.32 10.74
C PHE A 33 -6.01 -6.76 9.65
N ILE A 34 -4.69 -6.92 9.80
CA ILE A 34 -3.68 -6.34 8.89
C ILE A 34 -2.72 -7.45 8.48
N THR A 35 -2.54 -7.63 7.17
CA THR A 35 -1.53 -8.54 6.64
C THR A 35 -0.22 -7.82 6.34
N GLY A 36 0.91 -8.52 6.48
CA GLY A 36 2.24 -7.98 6.13
C GLY A 36 2.76 -6.93 7.11
N CYS A 37 2.77 -7.25 8.41
CA CYS A 37 3.18 -6.34 9.47
C CYS A 37 4.66 -6.47 9.90
N ASP A 38 5.48 -7.26 9.20
CA ASP A 38 6.91 -7.40 9.51
C ASP A 38 7.67 -6.08 9.43
N SER A 39 7.37 -5.25 8.42
CA SER A 39 8.03 -3.95 8.20
C SER A 39 7.15 -2.99 7.37
N GLY A 40 7.67 -1.79 7.08
CA GLY A 40 7.05 -0.84 6.15
C GLY A 40 5.68 -0.33 6.60
N PHE A 41 4.75 -0.22 5.64
CA PHE A 41 3.42 0.36 5.88
C PHE A 41 2.58 -0.45 6.86
N GLY A 42 2.56 -1.78 6.75
CA GLY A 42 1.74 -2.64 7.61
C GLY A 42 2.16 -2.53 9.07
N ASN A 43 3.47 -2.58 9.34
CA ASN A 43 4.01 -2.41 10.69
C ASN A 43 3.65 -1.03 11.29
N LEU A 44 3.86 0.04 10.52
CA LEU A 44 3.58 1.40 10.97
C LEU A 44 2.08 1.62 11.21
N LEU A 45 1.24 1.12 10.30
CA LEU A 45 -0.22 1.18 10.45
C LEU A 45 -0.69 0.40 11.69
N ALA A 46 -0.15 -0.80 11.93
CA ALA A 46 -0.51 -1.61 13.09
C ALA A 46 -0.24 -0.84 14.41
N ARG A 47 0.92 -0.19 14.50
CA ARG A 47 1.29 0.65 15.65
C ARG A 47 0.42 1.91 15.74
N GLN A 48 0.15 2.57 14.63
CA GLN A 48 -0.71 3.76 14.56
C GLN A 48 -2.13 3.45 15.05
N LEU A 49 -2.73 2.35 14.58
CA LEU A 49 -4.07 1.94 14.98
C LEU A 49 -4.11 1.46 16.44
N HIS A 50 -3.06 0.77 16.89
CA HIS A 50 -2.90 0.41 18.30
C HIS A 50 -2.92 1.65 19.21
N LEU A 51 -2.18 2.71 18.86
CA LEU A 51 -2.17 3.98 19.59
C LEU A 51 -3.53 4.71 19.53
N ARG A 52 -4.32 4.52 18.48
CA ARG A 52 -5.70 5.01 18.39
C ARG A 52 -6.70 4.19 19.20
N GLY A 53 -6.26 3.10 19.82
CA GLY A 53 -7.03 2.28 20.74
C GLY A 53 -7.70 1.05 20.12
N PHE A 54 -7.53 0.82 18.82
CA PHE A 54 -8.08 -0.37 18.15
C PHE A 54 -7.51 -1.66 18.73
N ARG A 55 -8.27 -2.75 18.59
CA ARG A 55 -7.77 -4.12 18.76
C ARG A 55 -7.17 -4.58 17.45
N VAL A 56 -5.86 -4.70 17.37
CA VAL A 56 -5.14 -4.96 16.12
C VAL A 56 -4.72 -6.43 16.08
N LEU A 57 -5.14 -7.11 15.02
CA LEU A 57 -4.79 -8.47 14.68
C LEU A 57 -3.79 -8.41 13.53
N ALA A 58 -2.50 -8.33 13.87
CA ALA A 58 -1.42 -8.14 12.91
C ALA A 58 -0.87 -9.49 12.46
N THR A 59 -0.72 -9.70 11.15
CA THR A 59 -0.06 -10.89 10.64
C THR A 59 1.32 -10.58 10.10
N CYS A 60 2.28 -11.45 10.41
CA CYS A 60 3.66 -11.34 9.94
C CYS A 60 4.04 -12.62 9.19
N LEU A 61 4.94 -12.51 8.22
CA LEU A 61 5.52 -13.66 7.53
C LEU A 61 6.58 -14.35 8.40
N THR A 62 7.27 -13.58 9.25
CA THR A 62 8.38 -14.06 10.08
C THR A 62 8.06 -13.97 11.58
N GLU A 63 8.56 -14.93 12.35
CA GLU A 63 8.47 -14.93 13.82
C GLU A 63 9.20 -13.71 14.42
N GLN A 64 10.37 -13.37 13.89
CA GLN A 64 11.13 -12.21 14.35
C GLN A 64 10.35 -10.90 14.18
N GLY A 65 9.70 -10.70 13.03
CA GLY A 65 8.86 -9.53 12.77
C GLY A 65 7.67 -9.47 13.74
N ALA A 66 7.02 -10.61 13.99
CA ALA A 66 5.92 -10.72 14.95
C ALA A 66 6.36 -10.39 16.38
N GLU A 67 7.48 -10.96 16.84
CA GLU A 67 8.03 -10.71 18.17
C GLU A 67 8.43 -9.25 18.36
N GLN A 68 9.10 -8.66 17.37
CA GLN A 68 9.52 -7.26 17.42
C GLN A 68 8.31 -6.32 17.53
N LEU A 69 7.26 -6.58 16.75
CA LEU A 69 6.02 -5.79 16.81
C LEU A 69 5.34 -5.94 18.17
N ARG A 70 5.19 -7.19 18.65
CA ARG A 70 4.56 -7.50 19.93
C ARG A 70 5.28 -6.85 21.12
N ASN A 71 6.62 -6.84 21.12
CA ASN A 71 7.43 -6.25 22.18
C ASN A 71 7.29 -4.72 22.28
N GLN A 72 6.81 -4.06 21.22
CA GLN A 72 6.64 -2.60 21.15
C GLN A 72 5.21 -2.14 21.43
N THR A 73 4.28 -3.06 21.71
CA THR A 73 2.84 -2.81 21.78
C THR A 73 2.23 -3.46 23.02
N SER A 74 1.00 -3.05 23.39
CA SER A 74 0.25 -3.69 24.48
C SER A 74 -0.48 -4.95 24.01
N ASP A 75 -1.11 -5.64 24.95
CA ASP A 75 -2.10 -6.72 24.78
C ASP A 75 -3.21 -6.47 23.75
N ARG A 76 -3.47 -5.20 23.38
CA ARG A 76 -4.44 -4.86 22.33
C ARG A 76 -3.96 -5.17 20.92
N LEU A 77 -2.67 -5.40 20.73
CA LEU A 77 -2.12 -5.85 19.46
C LEU A 77 -1.60 -7.28 19.62
N GLU A 78 -2.23 -8.19 18.89
CA GLU A 78 -1.85 -9.59 18.83
C GLU A 78 -1.29 -9.94 17.45
N THR A 79 -0.30 -10.82 17.44
CA THR A 79 0.40 -11.22 16.22
C THR A 79 0.19 -12.69 15.90
N VAL A 80 -0.01 -13.02 14.62
CA VAL A 80 -0.03 -14.41 14.12
C VAL A 80 0.84 -14.55 12.88
N ILE A 81 1.44 -15.71 12.68
CA ILE A 81 2.19 -16.00 11.46
C ILE A 81 1.22 -16.32 10.33
N LEU A 82 1.40 -15.63 9.20
CA LEU A 82 0.62 -15.84 8.00
C LEU A 82 1.53 -15.82 6.77
N ASP A 83 1.56 -16.95 6.08
CA ASP A 83 2.06 -17.06 4.73
C ASP A 83 0.87 -17.06 3.75
N VAL A 84 0.65 -15.91 3.11
CA VAL A 84 -0.46 -15.72 2.15
C VAL A 84 -0.37 -16.62 0.92
N THR A 85 0.78 -17.27 0.68
CA THR A 85 0.95 -18.22 -0.43
C THR A 85 0.44 -19.62 -0.11
N LYS A 86 0.19 -19.93 1.18
CA LYS A 86 -0.20 -21.26 1.66
C LYS A 86 -1.62 -21.26 2.21
N THR A 87 -2.50 -22.05 1.59
CA THR A 87 -3.91 -22.19 2.01
C THR A 87 -4.07 -22.65 3.46
N GLU A 88 -3.21 -23.58 3.93
CA GLU A 88 -3.25 -24.06 5.32
C GLU A 88 -2.95 -22.95 6.33
N SER A 89 -1.99 -22.07 6.01
CA SER A 89 -1.65 -20.92 6.85
C SER A 89 -2.79 -19.90 6.90
N ILE A 90 -3.46 -19.68 5.77
CA ILE A 90 -4.66 -18.83 5.69
C ILE A 90 -5.79 -19.41 6.55
N ALA A 91 -6.03 -20.72 6.48
CA ALA A 91 -7.06 -21.38 7.27
C ALA A 91 -6.78 -21.26 8.78
N ALA A 92 -5.54 -21.51 9.20
CA ALA A 92 -5.13 -21.37 10.60
C ALA A 92 -5.28 -19.93 11.11
N ALA A 93 -4.86 -18.93 10.34
CA ALA A 93 -5.04 -17.52 10.70
C ALA A 93 -6.52 -17.14 10.78
N THR A 94 -7.36 -17.69 9.89
CA THR A 94 -8.81 -17.45 9.87
C THR A 94 -9.46 -17.98 11.15
N GLU A 95 -9.14 -19.20 11.58
CA GLU A 95 -9.66 -19.75 12.85
C GLU A 95 -9.16 -18.95 14.05
N TRP A 96 -7.89 -18.56 14.06
CA TRP A 96 -7.32 -17.72 15.11
C TRP A 96 -8.03 -16.36 15.25
N VAL A 97 -8.45 -15.74 14.13
CA VAL A 97 -9.24 -14.49 14.14
C VAL A 97 -10.65 -14.75 14.66
N LYS A 98 -11.32 -15.84 14.23
CA LYS A 98 -12.66 -16.22 14.71
C LYS A 98 -12.71 -16.33 16.23
N GLU A 99 -11.70 -16.96 16.83
CA GLU A 99 -11.60 -17.11 18.28
C GLU A 99 -11.52 -15.77 19.03
N ARG A 100 -10.86 -14.75 18.46
CA ARG A 100 -10.63 -13.44 19.10
C ARG A 100 -11.77 -12.47 18.93
N VAL A 101 -12.31 -12.44 17.72
CA VAL A 101 -13.38 -11.53 17.31
C VAL A 101 -14.74 -12.06 17.81
N GLY A 102 -14.87 -13.38 17.97
CA GLY A 102 -16.09 -14.03 18.42
C GLY A 102 -17.18 -14.09 17.35
N ASP A 103 -18.13 -14.98 17.57
CA ASP A 103 -19.20 -15.37 16.61
C ASP A 103 -20.19 -14.23 16.23
N ARG A 104 -20.11 -13.08 16.92
CA ARG A 104 -21.01 -11.93 16.70
C ARG A 104 -20.51 -10.99 15.61
N ASP A 105 -19.20 -10.92 15.40
CA ASP A 105 -18.57 -9.97 14.48
C ASP A 105 -18.01 -10.65 13.22
N PHE A 106 -17.86 -11.98 13.24
CA PHE A 106 -17.25 -12.75 12.15
C PHE A 106 -18.25 -13.13 11.04
N LEU A 107 -18.82 -12.15 10.32
CA LEU A 107 -19.43 -12.42 9.00
C LEU A 107 -20.81 -13.11 9.00
N LYS A 108 -21.71 -12.84 9.95
CA LYS A 108 -23.13 -13.23 9.75
C LYS A 108 -23.88 -12.39 8.71
N GLU A 109 -23.32 -11.27 8.23
CA GLU A 109 -23.94 -10.41 7.20
C GLU A 109 -22.95 -9.88 6.14
N LEU A 110 -22.13 -10.74 5.55
CA LEU A 110 -21.45 -10.39 4.28
C LEU A 110 -22.40 -10.31 3.07
N SER A 111 -23.71 -10.47 3.25
CA SER A 111 -24.66 -10.38 2.13
C SER A 111 -25.02 -8.91 1.85
N TYR A 112 -24.22 -8.31 0.96
CA TYR A 112 -24.65 -7.34 -0.05
C TYR A 112 -24.65 -5.81 0.24
N PHE A 113 -24.74 -5.30 1.46
CA PHE A 113 -25.04 -3.85 1.63
C PHE A 113 -24.02 -2.94 2.33
N TRP A 114 -22.97 -3.44 3.02
CA TRP A 114 -22.17 -2.56 3.90
C TRP A 114 -20.65 -2.77 3.90
N VAL A 115 -20.10 -3.59 3.01
CA VAL A 115 -18.63 -3.69 2.83
C VAL A 115 -18.15 -2.55 1.95
N LYS A 116 -17.28 -1.68 2.50
CA LYS A 116 -16.62 -0.62 1.75
C LYS A 116 -15.21 -1.07 1.37
N VAL A 117 -14.88 -0.97 0.09
CA VAL A 117 -13.54 -1.23 -0.43
C VAL A 117 -12.89 0.12 -0.75
N ALA A 118 -11.69 0.32 -0.23
CA ALA A 118 -10.85 1.47 -0.53
C ALA A 118 -9.52 0.98 -1.12
N MET A 119 -9.10 1.60 -2.21
CA MET A 119 -7.83 1.35 -2.89
C MET A 119 -6.83 2.43 -2.49
N ILE A 120 -5.65 2.03 -2.03
CA ILE A 120 -4.55 2.95 -1.71
C ILE A 120 -3.49 2.77 -2.81
N GLU A 121 -3.24 3.83 -3.57
CA GLU A 121 -2.32 3.87 -4.71
C GLU A 121 -1.13 4.79 -4.37
N PRO A 122 -0.16 4.29 -3.58
CA PRO A 122 1.00 5.08 -3.19
C PRO A 122 1.91 5.36 -4.39
N GLY A 123 2.55 6.52 -4.35
CA GLY A 123 3.72 6.82 -5.17
C GLY A 123 4.99 6.09 -4.69
N TYR A 124 6.15 6.70 -4.91
CA TYR A 124 7.43 6.15 -4.50
C TYR A 124 7.73 6.44 -3.03
N PHE A 125 7.80 5.38 -2.22
CA PHE A 125 8.16 5.45 -0.81
C PHE A 125 9.30 4.50 -0.49
N LYS A 126 10.17 4.87 0.46
CA LYS A 126 11.29 4.02 0.89
C LYS A 126 10.79 2.94 1.83
N THR A 127 10.73 1.71 1.32
CA THR A 127 10.36 0.49 2.04
C THR A 127 11.39 -0.58 1.73
N PHE A 128 11.32 -1.73 2.41
CA PHE A 128 12.22 -2.85 2.12
C PHE A 128 12.13 -3.31 0.65
N VAL A 129 10.91 -3.34 0.10
CA VAL A 129 10.65 -3.74 -1.30
C VAL A 129 11.28 -2.78 -2.31
N THR A 130 11.37 -1.49 -1.95
CA THR A 130 11.97 -0.45 -2.80
C THR A 130 13.42 -0.16 -2.44
N SER A 131 14.06 -0.99 -1.59
CA SER A 131 15.46 -0.82 -1.23
C SER A 131 16.36 -1.11 -2.44
N PRO A 132 17.42 -0.31 -2.66
CA PRO A 132 18.37 -0.54 -3.74
C PRO A 132 18.95 -1.95 -3.71
N GLU A 133 19.20 -2.49 -2.52
CA GLU A 133 19.79 -3.81 -2.33
C GLU A 133 18.82 -4.90 -2.79
N ALA A 134 17.55 -4.84 -2.38
CA ALA A 134 16.54 -5.82 -2.79
C ALA A 134 16.28 -5.77 -4.30
N ILE A 135 16.17 -4.56 -4.88
CA ILE A 135 15.95 -4.41 -6.32
C ILE A 135 17.18 -4.86 -7.11
N SER A 136 18.39 -4.47 -6.69
CA SER A 136 19.62 -4.86 -7.38
C SER A 136 19.84 -6.36 -7.31
N TRP A 137 19.60 -6.97 -6.15
CA TRP A 137 19.66 -8.42 -5.99
C TRP A 137 18.63 -9.12 -6.87
N GLY A 138 17.38 -8.67 -6.88
CA GLY A 138 16.32 -9.26 -7.71
C GLY A 138 16.62 -9.15 -9.20
N LEU A 139 17.14 -7.99 -9.64
CA LEU A 139 17.55 -7.77 -11.02
C LEU A 139 18.73 -8.66 -11.42
N GLN A 140 19.75 -8.78 -10.56
CA GLN A 140 20.89 -9.65 -10.80
C GLN A 140 20.49 -11.12 -10.84
N ALA A 141 19.68 -11.57 -9.88
CA ALA A 141 19.20 -12.96 -9.82
C ALA A 141 18.36 -13.32 -11.06
N ALA A 142 17.50 -12.40 -11.51
CA ALA A 142 16.74 -12.58 -12.74
C ALA A 142 17.65 -12.62 -13.98
N TRP A 143 18.67 -11.76 -14.03
CA TRP A 143 19.67 -11.79 -15.10
C TRP A 143 20.43 -13.11 -15.12
N ASP A 144 20.92 -13.58 -13.97
CA ASP A 144 21.70 -14.80 -13.87
C ASP A 144 20.90 -16.02 -14.35
N GLN A 145 19.61 -16.08 -14.00
CA GLN A 145 18.67 -17.12 -14.43
C GLN A 145 18.21 -16.99 -15.89
N ALA A 146 18.44 -15.86 -16.55
CA ALA A 146 18.02 -15.65 -17.93
C ALA A 146 18.78 -16.55 -18.90
N SER A 147 18.09 -16.97 -19.97
CA SER A 147 18.70 -17.77 -21.03
C SER A 147 19.79 -16.99 -21.79
N PRO A 148 20.75 -17.68 -22.42
CA PRO A 148 21.80 -17.03 -23.22
C PRO A 148 21.23 -16.12 -24.31
N GLU A 149 20.12 -16.53 -24.93
CA GLU A 149 19.41 -15.75 -25.96
C GLU A 149 18.89 -14.42 -25.42
N VAL A 150 18.29 -14.41 -24.23
CA VAL A 150 17.79 -13.18 -23.58
C VAL A 150 18.95 -12.27 -23.20
N LYS A 151 20.05 -12.83 -22.69
CA LYS A 151 21.26 -12.07 -22.35
C LYS A 151 21.88 -11.41 -23.58
N GLU A 152 21.88 -12.09 -24.72
CA GLU A 152 22.35 -11.54 -25.99
C GLU A 152 21.44 -10.43 -26.54
N LEU A 153 20.12 -10.60 -26.40
CA LEU A 153 19.13 -9.63 -26.86
C LEU A 153 19.21 -8.31 -26.09
N TYR A 154 19.26 -8.38 -24.76
CA TYR A 154 19.26 -7.20 -23.89
C TYR A 154 20.67 -6.62 -23.67
N ALA A 155 21.72 -7.44 -23.76
CA ALA A 155 23.11 -7.11 -23.45
C ALA A 155 23.38 -6.63 -22.01
N GLU A 156 24.64 -6.69 -21.59
CA GLU A 156 25.06 -6.28 -20.23
C GLU A 156 24.88 -4.78 -19.97
N THR A 157 24.86 -3.96 -21.03
CA THR A 157 24.63 -2.51 -20.94
C THR A 157 23.23 -2.18 -20.44
N PHE A 158 22.23 -3.02 -20.76
CA PHE A 158 20.88 -2.87 -20.24
C PHE A 158 20.83 -3.17 -18.74
N LEU A 159 21.51 -4.23 -18.28
CA LEU A 159 21.66 -4.54 -16.86
C LEU A 159 22.34 -3.38 -16.11
N ALA A 160 23.46 -2.88 -16.62
CA ALA A 160 24.18 -1.76 -16.03
C ALA A 160 23.34 -0.47 -15.97
N SER A 161 22.58 -0.18 -17.02
CA SER A 161 21.62 0.94 -17.06
C SER A 161 20.49 0.76 -16.04
N GLY A 162 19.97 -0.46 -15.91
CA GLY A 162 18.97 -0.84 -14.92
C GLY A 162 19.49 -0.58 -13.50
N MET A 163 20.66 -1.12 -13.15
CA MET A 163 21.28 -0.92 -11.84
C MET A 163 21.56 0.57 -11.53
N LYS A 164 22.04 1.34 -12.52
CA LYS A 164 22.23 2.79 -12.37
C LYS A 164 20.91 3.51 -12.08
N SER A 165 19.84 3.09 -12.75
CA SER A 165 18.51 3.67 -12.56
C SER A 165 18.01 3.41 -11.13
N VAL A 166 18.20 2.20 -10.58
CA VAL A 166 17.80 1.84 -9.20
C VAL A 166 18.32 2.86 -8.18
N GLY A 167 19.60 3.23 -8.26
CA GLY A 167 20.19 4.25 -7.38
C GLY A 167 19.56 5.64 -7.53
N LEU A 168 19.16 6.03 -8.75
CA LEU A 168 18.47 7.30 -8.99
C LEU A 168 17.05 7.28 -8.40
N TRP A 169 16.33 6.15 -8.51
CA TRP A 169 14.98 6.01 -7.97
C TRP A 169 14.96 6.09 -6.44
N GLU A 170 15.98 5.58 -5.76
CA GLU A 170 16.09 5.68 -4.30
C GLU A 170 16.03 7.15 -3.84
N THR A 171 16.70 8.06 -4.55
CA THR A 171 16.72 9.49 -4.21
C THR A 171 15.35 10.17 -4.36
N LYS A 172 14.44 9.58 -5.15
CA LYS A 172 13.09 10.11 -5.38
C LYS A 172 12.05 9.53 -4.42
N CYS A 173 12.37 8.45 -3.71
CA CYS A 173 11.46 7.83 -2.75
C CYS A 173 11.25 8.73 -1.53
N SER A 174 9.98 9.01 -1.22
CA SER A 174 9.62 9.68 0.03
C SER A 174 9.99 8.81 1.22
N GLN A 175 10.61 9.41 2.24
CA GLN A 175 10.92 8.76 3.51
C GLN A 175 9.72 8.73 4.44
N ASP A 176 8.76 9.63 4.24
CA ASP A 176 7.61 9.78 5.10
C ASP A 176 6.52 8.77 4.72
N LEU A 177 6.51 7.64 5.42
CA LEU A 177 5.51 6.59 5.24
C LEU A 177 4.13 6.99 5.82
N SER A 178 4.07 8.03 6.68
CA SER A 178 2.82 8.45 7.31
C SER A 178 1.80 8.88 6.26
N LEU A 179 2.25 9.47 5.14
CA LEU A 179 1.36 9.87 4.04
C LEU A 179 0.46 8.72 3.56
N VAL A 180 0.97 7.49 3.56
CA VAL A 180 0.23 6.30 3.17
C VAL A 180 -0.60 5.77 4.33
N THR A 181 -0.02 5.63 5.51
CA THR A 181 -0.72 5.06 6.66
C THR A 181 -1.82 5.97 7.20
N ASP A 182 -1.71 7.28 7.04
CA ASP A 182 -2.76 8.26 7.35
C ASP A 182 -3.95 8.11 6.39
N CYS A 183 -3.70 7.80 5.11
CA CYS A 183 -4.77 7.46 4.17
C CYS A 183 -5.45 6.14 4.55
N MET A 184 -4.67 5.14 4.97
CA MET A 184 -5.21 3.86 5.47
C MET A 184 -6.02 4.05 6.76
N GLU A 185 -5.50 4.83 7.71
CA GLU A 185 -6.19 5.17 8.96
C GLU A 185 -7.50 5.88 8.66
N HIS A 186 -7.48 6.90 7.78
CA HIS A 186 -8.69 7.59 7.35
C HIS A 186 -9.69 6.63 6.68
N ALA A 187 -9.23 5.72 5.83
CA ALA A 187 -10.09 4.72 5.19
C ALA A 187 -10.80 3.81 6.21
N LEU A 188 -10.13 3.47 7.31
CA LEU A 188 -10.67 2.62 8.39
C LEU A 188 -11.54 3.38 9.39
N THR A 189 -11.26 4.66 9.62
CA THR A 189 -11.89 5.46 10.68
C THR A 189 -13.02 6.35 10.18
N ALA A 190 -13.04 6.74 8.90
CA ALA A 190 -14.03 7.66 8.36
C ALA A 190 -15.41 7.00 8.21
N CYS A 191 -16.47 7.76 8.52
CA CYS A 191 -17.85 7.37 8.23
C CYS A 191 -18.09 7.27 6.70
N HIS A 192 -17.38 8.08 5.92
CA HIS A 192 -17.50 8.18 4.46
C HIS A 192 -16.11 8.10 3.78
N PRO A 193 -15.46 6.92 3.79
CA PRO A 193 -14.13 6.79 3.21
C PRO A 193 -14.17 6.96 1.68
N HIS A 194 -13.09 7.45 1.11
CA HIS A 194 -12.90 7.46 -0.34
C HIS A 194 -12.72 6.04 -0.87
N THR A 195 -13.16 5.81 -2.11
CA THR A 195 -12.90 4.55 -2.82
C THR A 195 -11.45 4.44 -3.30
N ARG A 196 -10.77 5.57 -3.54
CA ARG A 196 -9.39 5.64 -4.00
C ARG A 196 -8.64 6.75 -3.26
N TYR A 197 -7.47 6.41 -2.72
CA TYR A 197 -6.53 7.34 -2.11
C TYR A 197 -5.22 7.27 -2.89
N SER A 198 -4.66 8.43 -3.20
CA SER A 198 -3.37 8.54 -3.91
C SER A 198 -2.38 9.27 -3.01
N PRO A 199 -1.79 8.60 -2.01
CA PRO A 199 -0.80 9.22 -1.13
C PRO A 199 0.52 9.46 -1.86
N GLY A 200 1.11 10.63 -1.63
CA GLY A 200 2.29 11.12 -2.35
C GLY A 200 1.98 12.28 -3.30
N TRP A 201 2.95 13.18 -3.47
CA TRP A 201 2.83 14.29 -4.41
C TRP A 201 2.92 13.80 -5.86
N ASP A 202 3.74 12.79 -6.10
CA ASP A 202 3.95 12.11 -7.36
C ASP A 202 2.70 11.34 -7.80
N ALA A 203 2.04 10.63 -6.89
CA ALA A 203 0.76 9.99 -7.15
C ALA A 203 -0.29 11.01 -7.67
N LYS A 204 -0.35 12.19 -7.05
CA LYS A 204 -1.34 13.23 -7.38
C LYS A 204 -0.99 14.08 -8.60
N LEU A 205 0.28 14.44 -8.77
CA LEU A 205 0.73 15.40 -9.79
C LEU A 205 1.36 14.75 -11.01
N PHE A 206 1.84 13.51 -10.90
CA PHE A 206 2.44 12.80 -12.00
C PHE A 206 1.53 11.68 -12.50
N TYR A 207 1.24 10.69 -11.66
CA TYR A 207 0.49 9.50 -12.10
C TYR A 207 -0.95 9.79 -12.47
N LEU A 208 -1.65 10.59 -11.67
CA LEU A 208 -3.04 10.91 -11.95
C LEU A 208 -3.21 11.65 -13.29
N PRO A 209 -2.47 12.73 -13.62
CA PRO A 209 -2.53 13.32 -14.96
C PRO A 209 -2.14 12.37 -16.09
N VAL A 210 -1.08 11.57 -15.90
CA VAL A 210 -0.63 10.58 -16.89
C VAL A 210 -1.72 9.55 -17.19
N SER A 211 -2.51 9.15 -16.19
CA SER A 211 -3.62 8.19 -16.38
C SER A 211 -4.75 8.70 -17.28
N TYR A 212 -4.90 10.02 -17.43
CA TYR A 212 -5.89 10.64 -18.32
C TYR A 212 -5.31 11.04 -19.68
N MET A 213 -4.00 10.86 -19.89
CA MET A 213 -3.30 11.29 -21.09
C MET A 213 -3.52 10.29 -22.25
N PRO A 214 -3.60 10.76 -23.52
CA PRO A 214 -3.61 9.87 -24.68
C PRO A 214 -2.42 8.89 -24.67
N THR A 215 -2.68 7.62 -25.01
CA THR A 215 -1.68 6.53 -24.94
C THR A 215 -0.39 6.86 -25.67
N PHE A 216 -0.46 7.49 -26.86
CA PHE A 216 0.73 7.84 -27.64
C PHE A 216 1.69 8.81 -26.92
N LEU A 217 1.18 9.71 -26.07
CA LEU A 217 2.01 10.63 -25.29
C LEU A 217 2.65 9.92 -24.10
N VAL A 218 1.90 9.01 -23.48
CA VAL A 218 2.41 8.17 -22.38
C VAL A 218 3.56 7.30 -22.90
N ASP A 219 3.36 6.66 -24.06
CA ASP A 219 4.38 5.83 -24.69
C ASP A 219 5.64 6.64 -25.02
N LEU A 220 5.48 7.82 -25.66
CA LEU A 220 6.61 8.71 -25.96
C LEU A 220 7.38 9.14 -24.70
N MET A 221 6.66 9.46 -23.63
CA MET A 221 7.27 9.84 -22.35
C MET A 221 8.05 8.68 -21.74
N MET A 222 7.52 7.46 -21.80
CA MET A 222 8.21 6.26 -21.31
C MET A 222 9.43 5.91 -22.17
N TYR A 223 9.34 6.04 -23.49
CA TYR A 223 10.44 5.76 -24.40
C TYR A 223 11.63 6.70 -24.24
N TRP A 224 11.41 7.95 -23.83
CA TRP A 224 12.51 8.91 -23.64
C TRP A 224 13.45 8.50 -22.49
N GLY A 225 12.93 7.81 -21.47
CA GLY A 225 13.73 7.38 -20.31
C GLY A 225 14.25 5.94 -20.35
N ALA A 226 13.80 5.13 -21.31
CA ALA A 226 14.06 3.69 -21.32
C ALA A 226 15.39 3.35 -22.01
N SER A 227 16.16 2.43 -21.42
CA SER A 227 17.23 1.74 -22.12
C SER A 227 16.62 0.72 -23.09
N TRP A 228 17.09 0.75 -24.34
CA TRP A 228 16.64 -0.19 -25.36
C TRP A 228 17.43 -1.50 -25.29
N PRO A 229 16.81 -2.65 -25.62
CA PRO A 229 17.56 -3.87 -25.85
C PRO A 229 18.57 -3.66 -26.98
N ALA A 230 19.73 -4.32 -26.90
CA ALA A 230 20.78 -4.19 -27.89
C ALA A 230 20.37 -4.68 -29.29
N LYS A 231 19.42 -5.61 -29.35
CA LYS A 231 18.81 -6.10 -30.60
C LYS A 231 17.29 -5.90 -30.51
N ALA A 232 16.71 -5.26 -31.52
CA ALA A 232 15.26 -5.22 -31.70
C ALA A 232 14.79 -6.58 -32.26
N LEU A 233 13.69 -7.11 -31.70
CA LEU A 233 12.98 -8.25 -32.28
C LEU A 233 12.23 -7.83 -33.55
#